data_AF-A0A960X9P7-F1
#
_entry.id   AF-A0A960X9P7-F1
#
_cell.length_a   1.000
_cell.length_b   1.000
_cell.length_c   1.000
_cell.angle_alpha   90.00
_cell.angle_beta   90.00
_cell.angle_gamma   90.00
#
_symmetry.space_group_name_H-M   'P 1'
#
loop_
_entity.id
_entity.type
_entity.pdbx_description
1 polymer ?
#
loop_
_entity_poly.entity_id
_entity_poly.type
_entity_poly.pdbx_seq_one_letter_code
_entity_poly.pdbx_strand_id
1 'polypeptide(L)'
;MSSGKSSLKSMGALVLAGGMGTRLGYDHPKGCYPFSPEKKKSLFQIVSEKCIAASKKRGEKLFIAFMTSPENDLETRKFFHDHNRFGLDRDQLFFFAQGHLPLLSEEGKPLEIMGASGNGDVFKKFKTSGVLNAWKEKGVEHVNVIPIDNPLADPYDEKLLQSHMLNGDEVTIKCIQRTSPDEKVGILIPEGKSYKVIEYSEATQEMKEAMDQYPLANLSLFIVSMPFMEKMADINLPTHTARKKLSNEEEADWILKKETFIFDMLPFAEKVSTLVYLREDCFAPVKNKEGKDSVETARKLVYNYEKKLFERLYQKPMPPYPFEIPIADYYAM
;
A
#
# COMPACT_ATOMS: atom_id res chain seq x y z
N MET A 1 -14.06 -31.92 8.03
CA MET A 1 -14.87 -30.75 8.43
C MET A 1 -14.28 -30.21 9.73
N SER A 2 -13.27 -29.35 9.65
CA SER A 2 -12.79 -28.59 10.82
C SER A 2 -13.51 -27.24 10.83
N SER A 3 -14.20 -26.96 11.92
CA SER A 3 -14.89 -25.70 12.18
C SER A 3 -13.99 -24.50 11.92
N GLY A 4 -14.43 -23.62 11.02
CA GLY A 4 -13.69 -22.45 10.56
C GLY A 4 -13.48 -21.44 11.67
N LYS A 5 -12.32 -21.50 12.33
CA LYS A 5 -11.73 -20.29 12.90
C LYS A 5 -11.23 -19.46 11.72
N SER A 6 -11.83 -18.28 11.55
CA SER A 6 -11.42 -17.28 10.58
C SER A 6 -9.89 -17.09 10.59
N SER A 7 -9.23 -17.25 9.44
CA SER A 7 -7.78 -17.08 9.28
C SER A 7 -7.29 -15.64 9.52
N LEU A 8 -8.16 -14.63 9.54
CA LEU A 8 -7.75 -13.22 9.65
C LEU A 8 -7.00 -12.84 10.94
N LYS A 9 -7.08 -13.64 12.02
CA LYS A 9 -6.37 -13.34 13.27
C LYS A 9 -4.86 -13.31 13.08
N SER A 10 -4.35 -14.12 12.17
CA SER A 10 -2.93 -14.15 11.86
C SER A 10 -2.50 -12.99 10.95
N MET A 11 -3.38 -12.04 10.60
CA MET A 11 -3.03 -10.93 9.69
C MET A 11 -2.97 -9.56 10.40
N GLY A 12 -1.88 -8.83 10.17
CA GLY A 12 -1.77 -7.39 10.43
C GLY A 12 -1.65 -6.59 9.14
N ALA A 13 -2.07 -5.32 9.16
CA ALA A 13 -2.05 -4.44 7.99
C ALA A 13 -0.90 -3.41 8.09
N LEU A 14 0.03 -3.43 7.14
CA LEU A 14 1.14 -2.48 7.08
C LEU A 14 0.91 -1.51 5.91
N VAL A 15 0.72 -0.24 6.24
CA VAL A 15 0.41 0.81 5.26
C VAL A 15 1.66 1.60 4.93
N LEU A 16 2.05 1.60 3.65
CA LEU A 16 3.13 2.44 3.13
C LEU A 16 2.60 3.87 2.94
N ALA A 17 3.00 4.78 3.84
CA ALA A 17 2.47 6.13 3.96
C ALA A 17 3.55 7.24 3.93
N GLY A 18 4.76 6.94 3.42
CA GLY A 18 5.86 7.91 3.34
C GLY A 18 5.74 8.97 2.24
N GLY A 19 4.60 9.05 1.52
CA GLY A 19 4.41 10.01 0.44
C GLY A 19 3.78 11.31 0.91
N MET A 20 4.28 12.44 0.41
CA MET A 20 3.61 13.74 0.51
C MET A 20 2.49 13.88 -0.52
N GLY A 21 1.51 14.75 -0.23
CA GLY A 21 0.38 15.06 -1.10
C GLY A 21 0.70 16.05 -2.23
N THR A 22 1.96 16.42 -2.44
CA THR A 22 2.36 17.55 -3.31
C THR A 22 1.81 17.47 -4.74
N ARG A 23 1.79 16.28 -5.35
CA ARG A 23 1.19 16.06 -6.69
C ARG A 23 -0.33 16.26 -6.76
N LEU A 24 -0.99 16.29 -5.60
CA LEU A 24 -2.41 16.59 -5.45
C LEU A 24 -2.65 18.09 -5.23
N GLY A 25 -1.60 18.90 -5.16
CA GLY A 25 -1.67 20.29 -4.70
C GLY A 25 -1.96 20.39 -3.20
N TYR A 26 -1.42 19.47 -2.41
CA TYR A 26 -1.63 19.38 -0.97
C TYR A 26 -0.30 19.25 -0.23
N ASP A 27 0.00 20.22 0.63
CA ASP A 27 1.34 20.37 1.24
C ASP A 27 1.58 19.50 2.48
N HIS A 28 0.66 18.59 2.76
CA HIS A 28 0.64 17.71 3.93
C HIS A 28 0.86 16.24 3.52
N PRO A 29 1.06 15.31 4.48
CA PRO A 29 1.16 13.88 4.18
C PRO A 29 -0.03 13.42 3.35
N LYS A 30 0.20 12.60 2.33
CA LYS A 30 -0.87 12.18 1.41
C LYS A 30 -2.03 11.52 2.14
N GLY A 31 -1.75 10.77 3.20
CA GLY A 31 -2.79 10.12 4.01
C GLY A 31 -3.76 11.09 4.68
N CYS A 32 -3.36 12.34 4.93
CA CYS A 32 -4.21 13.39 5.51
C CYS A 32 -5.20 13.98 4.50
N TYR A 33 -4.99 13.74 3.19
CA TYR A 33 -5.79 14.34 2.12
C TYR A 33 -7.29 14.02 2.28
N PRO A 34 -8.20 15.02 2.30
CA PRO A 34 -9.64 14.82 2.45
C PRO A 34 -10.24 14.19 1.18
N PHE A 35 -10.24 12.86 1.14
CA PHE A 35 -10.58 12.09 -0.04
C PHE A 35 -12.09 11.95 -0.22
N SER A 36 -12.86 11.56 0.80
CA SER A 36 -14.27 11.22 0.56
C SER A 36 -15.11 12.46 0.19
N PRO A 37 -16.05 12.36 -0.76
CA PRO A 37 -16.76 13.53 -1.29
C PRO A 37 -17.70 14.19 -0.27
N GLU A 38 -18.44 13.39 0.52
CA GLU A 38 -19.49 13.89 1.42
C GLU A 38 -18.93 14.13 2.82
N LYS A 39 -18.34 13.08 3.41
CA LYS A 39 -17.85 13.13 4.80
C LYS A 39 -16.45 13.74 4.93
N LYS A 40 -15.81 14.08 3.80
CA LYS A 40 -14.44 14.62 3.74
C LYS A 40 -13.41 13.77 4.49
N LYS A 41 -13.65 12.46 4.58
CA LYS A 41 -12.74 11.55 5.27
C LYS A 41 -11.38 11.56 4.61
N SER A 42 -10.34 11.62 5.44
CA SER A 42 -8.97 11.46 4.96
C SER A 42 -8.70 10.02 4.51
N LEU A 43 -7.66 9.81 3.69
CA LEU A 43 -7.23 8.45 3.34
C LEU A 43 -6.85 7.64 4.59
N PHE A 44 -6.21 8.26 5.58
CA PHE A 44 -5.93 7.63 6.88
C PHE A 44 -7.19 7.23 7.62
N GLN A 45 -8.21 8.08 7.64
CA GLN A 45 -9.49 7.76 8.27
C GLN A 45 -10.14 6.56 7.58
N ILE A 46 -10.18 6.54 6.24
CA ILE A 46 -10.78 5.43 5.48
C ILE A 46 -10.12 4.10 5.83
N VAL A 47 -8.79 4.02 5.80
CA VAL A 47 -8.07 2.78 6.11
C VAL A 47 -8.21 2.39 7.59
N SER A 48 -8.18 3.35 8.51
CA SER A 48 -8.34 3.11 9.95
C SER A 48 -9.73 2.59 10.29
N GLU A 49 -10.76 3.16 9.68
CA GLU A 49 -12.13 2.72 9.87
C GLU A 49 -12.39 1.33 9.28
N LYS A 50 -11.72 0.95 8.17
CA LYS A 50 -11.71 -0.44 7.70
C LYS A 50 -11.14 -1.39 8.76
N CYS A 51 -10.06 -1.01 9.44
CA CYS A 51 -9.51 -1.80 10.53
C CYS A 51 -10.49 -1.99 11.70
N ILE A 52 -11.22 -0.93 12.07
CA ILE A 52 -12.27 -1.02 13.10
C ILE A 52 -13.40 -1.95 12.65
N ALA A 53 -13.88 -1.81 11.42
CA ALA A 53 -14.95 -2.64 10.88
C ALA A 53 -14.54 -4.12 10.79
N ALA A 54 -13.31 -4.40 10.34
CA ALA A 54 -12.75 -5.75 10.30
C ALA A 54 -12.62 -6.35 11.71
N SER A 55 -12.12 -5.57 12.68
CA SER A 55 -12.03 -5.99 14.08
C SER A 55 -13.40 -6.32 14.66
N LYS A 56 -14.41 -5.46 14.42
CA LYS A 56 -15.79 -5.67 14.87
C LYS A 56 -16.40 -6.93 14.27
N LYS A 57 -16.26 -7.15 12.96
CA LYS A 57 -16.76 -8.37 12.30
C LYS A 57 -16.19 -9.63 12.93
N ARG A 58 -14.91 -9.61 13.26
CA ARG A 58 -14.21 -10.78 13.81
C ARG A 58 -14.46 -10.95 15.31
N GLY A 59 -14.89 -9.91 16.00
CA GLY A 59 -15.01 -9.91 17.47
C GLY A 59 -13.66 -9.87 18.18
N GLU A 60 -12.58 -9.49 17.48
CA GLU A 60 -11.21 -9.42 18.00
C GLU A 60 -10.48 -8.21 17.42
N LYS A 61 -9.45 -7.72 18.12
CA LYS A 61 -8.63 -6.59 17.67
C LYS A 61 -7.69 -7.03 16.55
N LEU A 62 -7.78 -6.36 15.40
CA LEU A 62 -6.77 -6.44 14.34
C LEU A 62 -5.76 -5.29 14.48
N PHE A 63 -4.54 -5.52 13.99
CA PHE A 63 -3.42 -4.59 14.16
C PHE A 63 -3.07 -3.90 12.86
N ILE A 64 -2.73 -2.61 12.94
CA ILE A 64 -2.35 -1.79 11.80
C ILE A 64 -1.12 -0.94 12.13
N ALA A 65 -0.20 -0.86 11.17
CA ALA A 65 1.00 -0.05 11.26
C ALA A 65 1.11 0.88 10.06
N PHE A 66 1.47 2.14 10.29
CA PHE A 66 1.77 3.09 9.22
C PHE A 66 3.27 3.32 9.14
N MET A 67 3.87 3.02 7.99
CA MET A 67 5.24 3.40 7.67
C MET A 67 5.25 4.79 7.05
N THR A 68 5.75 5.76 7.81
CA THR A 68 5.88 7.18 7.42
C THR A 68 7.25 7.43 6.78
N SER A 69 7.43 8.63 6.24
CA SER A 69 8.76 9.17 5.97
C SER A 69 9.18 10.06 7.12
N PRO A 70 10.47 10.26 7.38
CA PRO A 70 10.88 11.14 8.47
C PRO A 70 10.39 12.58 8.26
N GLU A 71 10.23 13.00 7.01
CA GLU A 71 9.68 14.32 6.65
C GLU A 71 8.19 14.47 7.03
N ASN A 72 7.44 13.36 7.11
CA ASN A 72 5.99 13.38 7.31
C ASN A 72 5.50 12.69 8.60
N ASP A 73 6.41 12.08 9.39
CA ASP A 73 6.08 11.27 10.56
C ASP A 73 5.44 12.08 11.69
N LEU A 74 6.05 13.22 12.07
CA LEU A 74 5.55 14.07 13.15
C LEU A 74 4.14 14.58 12.84
N GLU A 75 3.94 15.06 11.63
CA GLU A 75 2.64 15.57 11.19
C GLU A 75 1.59 14.46 11.13
N THR A 76 1.96 13.28 10.61
CA THR A 76 1.07 12.11 10.59
C THR A 76 0.64 11.71 12.00
N ARG A 77 1.57 11.59 12.95
CA ARG A 77 1.26 11.25 14.35
C ARG A 77 0.36 12.30 15.00
N LYS A 78 0.64 13.59 14.76
CA LYS A 78 -0.20 14.68 15.25
C LYS A 78 -1.61 14.59 14.67
N PHE A 79 -1.74 14.33 13.37
CA PHE A 79 -3.03 14.19 12.71
C PHE A 79 -3.87 13.06 13.31
N PHE A 80 -3.28 11.88 13.57
CA PHE A 80 -3.97 10.81 14.28
C PHE A 80 -4.33 11.19 15.72
N HIS A 81 -3.44 11.87 16.44
CA HIS A 81 -3.73 12.34 17.79
C HIS A 81 -4.94 13.29 17.83
N ASP A 82 -4.95 14.31 16.98
CA ASP A 82 -5.99 15.33 16.90
C ASP A 82 -7.37 14.74 16.52
N HIS A 83 -7.38 13.62 15.78
CA HIS A 83 -8.59 12.91 15.39
C HIS A 83 -8.90 11.70 16.30
N ASN A 84 -8.32 11.65 17.50
CA ASN A 84 -8.50 10.56 18.47
C ASN A 84 -8.31 9.15 17.84
N ARG A 85 -7.25 9.01 17.04
CA ARG A 85 -6.87 7.80 16.28
C ARG A 85 -7.98 7.23 15.39
N PHE A 86 -8.93 8.07 14.98
CA PHE A 86 -10.14 7.65 14.24
C PHE A 86 -10.94 6.56 14.93
N GLY A 87 -10.82 6.44 16.27
CA GLY A 87 -11.46 5.39 17.06
C GLY A 87 -10.65 4.09 17.21
N LEU A 88 -9.43 3.99 16.67
CA LEU A 88 -8.55 2.85 16.93
C LEU A 88 -8.03 2.89 18.38
N ASP A 89 -7.98 1.71 19.00
CA ASP A 89 -7.34 1.57 20.30
C ASP A 89 -5.82 1.77 20.19
N ARG A 90 -5.22 2.26 21.28
CA ARG A 90 -3.77 2.54 21.32
C ARG A 90 -2.92 1.29 21.06
N ASP A 91 -3.39 0.11 21.46
CA ASP A 91 -2.68 -1.16 21.28
C ASP A 91 -2.88 -1.79 19.89
N GLN A 92 -3.78 -1.22 19.07
CA GLN A 92 -4.02 -1.63 17.68
C GLN A 92 -3.16 -0.88 16.67
N LEU A 93 -2.76 0.35 17.01
CA LEU A 93 -2.17 1.31 16.08
C LEU A 93 -0.67 1.51 16.34
N PHE A 94 0.12 1.26 15.30
CA PHE A 94 1.58 1.39 15.33
C PHE A 94 2.06 2.39 14.27
N PHE A 95 3.21 3.01 14.53
CA PHE A 95 3.87 3.92 13.61
C PHE A 95 5.37 3.72 13.66
N PHE A 96 6.00 3.72 12.49
CA PHE A 96 7.45 3.75 12.37
C PHE A 96 7.82 4.50 11.09
N ALA A 97 8.98 5.14 11.07
CA ALA A 97 9.46 5.86 9.90
C ALA A 97 10.47 5.01 9.12
N GLN A 98 10.40 5.10 7.80
CA GLN A 98 11.51 4.66 6.95
C GLN A 98 12.76 5.52 7.23
N GLY A 99 13.92 5.07 6.76
CA GLY A 99 15.19 5.79 6.93
C GLY A 99 15.39 6.91 5.92
N HIS A 100 16.64 7.37 5.87
CA HIS A 100 17.12 8.32 4.88
C HIS A 100 18.38 7.79 4.20
N LEU A 101 18.60 8.25 2.97
CA LEU A 101 19.87 8.17 2.27
C LEU A 101 20.31 9.59 1.86
N PRO A 102 21.62 9.86 1.80
CA PRO A 102 22.10 11.13 1.28
C PRO A 102 21.69 11.28 -0.18
N LEU A 103 21.21 12.48 -0.55
CA LEU A 103 21.11 12.88 -1.94
C LEU A 103 22.53 13.00 -2.51
N LEU A 104 22.67 12.74 -3.80
CA LEU A 104 23.96 12.83 -4.47
C LEU A 104 23.93 13.94 -5.51
N SER A 105 25.07 14.58 -5.76
CA SER A 105 25.26 15.42 -6.94
C SER A 105 25.12 14.59 -8.22
N GLU A 106 25.06 15.24 -9.38
CA GLU A 106 25.03 14.54 -10.68
C GLU A 106 26.28 13.68 -10.91
N GLU A 107 27.40 14.03 -10.30
CA GLU A 107 28.65 13.25 -10.31
C GLU A 107 28.64 12.09 -9.29
N GLY A 108 27.53 11.90 -8.56
CA GLY A 108 27.36 10.83 -7.59
C GLY A 108 28.01 11.08 -6.23
N LYS A 109 28.43 12.31 -5.92
CA LYS A 109 29.00 12.66 -4.61
C LYS A 109 27.91 12.92 -3.57
N PRO A 110 28.01 12.40 -2.33
CA PRO A 110 27.04 12.69 -1.28
C PRO A 110 26.95 14.19 -0.96
N LEU A 111 25.72 14.68 -0.85
CA LEU A 111 25.38 16.01 -0.37
C LEU A 111 25.00 15.93 1.12
N GLU A 112 25.06 17.06 1.84
CA GLU A 112 24.57 17.17 3.23
C GLU A 112 23.03 17.24 3.33
N ILE A 113 22.33 16.83 2.26
CA ILE A 113 20.88 16.81 2.17
C ILE A 113 20.45 15.35 2.16
N MET A 114 19.51 15.01 3.04
CA MET A 114 18.97 13.66 3.17
C MET A 114 17.62 13.56 2.46
N GLY A 115 17.31 12.38 1.93
CA GLY A 115 15.97 12.08 1.44
C GLY A 115 15.52 10.68 1.86
N ALA A 116 14.22 10.48 1.96
CA ALA A 116 13.60 9.18 2.21
C ALA A 116 14.27 8.03 1.42
N SER A 117 14.61 6.93 2.11
CA SER A 117 15.33 5.75 1.58
C SER A 117 14.50 4.83 0.67
N GLY A 118 13.23 5.15 0.43
CA GLY A 118 12.30 4.33 -0.36
C GLY A 118 11.52 3.32 0.47
N ASN A 119 10.48 2.73 -0.14
CA ASN A 119 9.56 1.84 0.57
C ASN A 119 10.13 0.43 0.85
N GLY A 120 11.27 0.07 0.28
CA GLY A 120 11.98 -1.17 0.58
C GLY A 120 12.59 -1.22 2.00
N ASP A 121 12.80 -0.06 2.62
CA ASP A 121 13.31 0.02 4.00
C ASP A 121 12.29 -0.47 5.05
N VAL A 122 11.07 -0.82 4.61
CA VAL A 122 10.00 -1.38 5.42
C VAL A 122 10.45 -2.55 6.27
N PHE A 123 11.21 -3.51 5.71
CA PHE A 123 11.59 -4.73 6.45
C PHE A 123 12.48 -4.40 7.64
N LYS A 124 13.57 -3.67 7.38
CA LYS A 124 14.54 -3.25 8.40
C LYS A 124 13.88 -2.37 9.45
N LYS A 125 13.03 -1.42 9.05
CA LYS A 125 12.39 -0.46 9.97
C LYS A 125 11.24 -1.07 10.74
N PHE A 126 10.54 -2.05 10.19
CA PHE A 126 9.53 -2.82 10.90
C PHE A 126 10.16 -3.66 12.04
N LYS A 127 11.34 -4.26 11.81
CA LYS A 127 12.11 -4.96 12.86
C LYS A 127 12.69 -4.00 13.90
N THR A 128 13.44 -2.99 13.46
CA THR A 128 14.18 -2.07 14.38
C THR A 128 13.28 -1.13 15.17
N SER A 129 12.05 -0.84 14.72
CA SER A 129 11.06 -0.11 15.50
C SER A 129 10.41 -0.94 16.61
N GLY A 130 10.63 -2.25 16.63
CA GLY A 130 9.99 -3.18 17.56
C GLY A 130 8.57 -3.59 17.18
N VAL A 131 7.99 -3.03 16.10
CA VAL A 131 6.62 -3.37 15.66
C VAL A 131 6.52 -4.84 15.24
N LEU A 132 7.53 -5.36 14.53
CA LEU A 132 7.61 -6.78 14.16
C LEU A 132 7.47 -7.69 15.39
N ASN A 133 8.24 -7.42 16.44
CA ASN A 133 8.23 -8.22 17.67
C ASN A 133 6.88 -8.08 18.40
N ALA A 134 6.36 -6.86 18.52
CA ALA A 134 5.06 -6.61 19.13
C ALA A 134 3.93 -7.35 18.40
N TRP A 135 3.99 -7.45 17.08
CA TRP A 135 3.02 -8.19 16.28
C TRP A 135 3.14 -9.70 16.43
N LYS A 136 4.37 -10.24 16.48
CA LYS A 136 4.62 -11.66 16.79
C LYS A 136 4.06 -12.05 18.15
N GLU A 137 4.30 -11.23 19.19
CA GLU A 137 3.76 -11.44 20.54
C GLU A 137 2.23 -11.42 20.57
N LYS A 138 1.61 -10.69 19.64
CA LYS A 138 0.16 -10.60 19.48
C LYS A 138 -0.42 -11.68 18.56
N GLY A 139 0.40 -12.58 18.04
CA GLY A 139 -0.03 -13.71 17.21
C GLY A 139 -0.26 -13.38 15.73
N VAL A 140 0.33 -12.30 15.22
CA VAL A 140 0.30 -11.99 13.78
C VAL A 140 1.36 -12.85 13.07
N GLU A 141 0.94 -13.59 12.05
CA GLU A 141 1.78 -14.51 11.26
C GLU A 141 1.93 -14.06 9.79
N HIS A 142 1.09 -13.13 9.33
CA HIS A 142 1.07 -12.59 7.97
C HIS A 142 0.88 -11.08 7.99
N VAL A 143 1.57 -10.38 7.08
CA VAL A 143 1.53 -8.92 6.96
C VAL A 143 0.95 -8.57 5.60
N ASN A 144 -0.24 -7.97 5.58
CA ASN A 144 -0.82 -7.40 4.37
C ASN A 144 -0.29 -5.99 4.17
N VAL A 145 0.59 -5.81 3.19
CA VAL A 145 1.21 -4.54 2.85
C VAL A 145 0.38 -3.82 1.78
N ILE A 146 -0.02 -2.59 2.08
CA ILE A 146 -0.83 -1.77 1.18
C ILE A 146 -0.28 -0.35 1.02
N PRO A 147 -0.43 0.31 -0.15
CA PRO A 147 -0.09 1.71 -0.30
C PRO A 147 -1.24 2.60 0.18
N ILE A 148 -0.93 3.72 0.85
CA ILE A 148 -1.95 4.67 1.33
C ILE A 148 -2.74 5.33 0.20
N ASP A 149 -2.19 5.38 -1.01
CA ASP A 149 -2.79 6.11 -2.13
C ASP A 149 -3.85 5.33 -2.91
N ASN A 150 -4.19 4.12 -2.47
CA ASN A 150 -5.28 3.34 -3.04
C ASN A 150 -6.41 3.17 -2.00
N PRO A 151 -7.45 4.04 -1.99
CA PRO A 151 -8.60 3.91 -1.09
C PRO A 151 -9.38 2.59 -1.24
N LEU A 152 -9.27 1.89 -2.37
CA LEU A 152 -9.86 0.55 -2.55
C LEU A 152 -9.00 -0.58 -1.99
N ALA A 153 -7.77 -0.31 -1.55
CA ALA A 153 -6.95 -1.32 -0.89
C ALA A 153 -7.68 -1.84 0.36
N ASP A 154 -7.81 -3.15 0.44
CA ASP A 154 -8.38 -3.86 1.58
C ASP A 154 -7.24 -4.23 2.55
N PRO A 155 -7.16 -3.62 3.75
CA PRO A 155 -6.13 -3.92 4.73
C PRO A 155 -6.24 -5.33 5.33
N TYR A 156 -7.39 -6.02 5.18
CA TYR A 156 -7.61 -7.36 5.72
C TYR A 156 -8.29 -8.26 4.69
N ASP A 157 -7.70 -8.36 3.49
CA ASP A 157 -8.24 -9.17 2.40
C ASP A 157 -8.16 -10.67 2.72
N GLU A 158 -9.31 -11.22 3.10
CA GLU A 158 -9.45 -12.62 3.47
C GLU A 158 -9.24 -13.59 2.30
N LYS A 159 -9.61 -13.20 1.07
CA LYS A 159 -9.43 -14.06 -0.12
C LYS A 159 -7.97 -14.19 -0.46
N LEU A 160 -7.23 -13.08 -0.41
CA LEU A 160 -5.80 -13.06 -0.64
C LEU A 160 -5.08 -13.88 0.44
N LEU A 161 -5.49 -13.75 1.72
CA LEU A 161 -4.94 -14.54 2.82
C LEU A 161 -5.16 -16.03 2.65
N GLN A 162 -6.39 -16.44 2.29
CA GLN A 162 -6.70 -17.83 2.06
C GLN A 162 -5.84 -18.42 0.95
N SER A 163 -5.67 -17.71 -0.17
CA SER A 163 -4.76 -18.13 -1.24
C SER A 163 -3.32 -18.28 -0.74
N HIS A 164 -2.82 -17.28 0.00
CA HIS A 164 -1.48 -17.28 0.57
C HIS A 164 -1.22 -18.51 1.47
N MET A 165 -2.16 -18.81 2.36
CA MET A 165 -2.06 -19.93 3.30
C MET A 165 -2.22 -21.29 2.61
N LEU A 166 -3.17 -21.43 1.69
CA LEU A 166 -3.39 -22.68 0.95
C LEU A 166 -2.17 -23.07 0.12
N ASN A 167 -1.51 -22.06 -0.45
CA ASN A 167 -0.27 -22.27 -1.18
C ASN A 167 0.93 -22.40 -0.24
N GLY A 168 0.90 -21.88 0.99
CA GLY A 168 2.07 -21.80 1.84
C GLY A 168 3.14 -20.87 1.25
N ASP A 169 2.70 -19.75 0.66
CA ASP A 169 3.58 -18.77 0.05
C ASP A 169 4.37 -17.97 1.10
N GLU A 170 5.55 -17.47 0.74
CA GLU A 170 6.23 -16.41 1.52
C GLU A 170 5.70 -15.04 1.12
N VAL A 171 5.35 -14.87 -0.16
CA VAL A 171 4.72 -13.66 -0.69
C VAL A 171 3.56 -14.03 -1.62
N THR A 172 2.41 -13.40 -1.44
CA THR A 172 1.32 -13.44 -2.43
C THR A 172 1.06 -12.03 -2.93
N ILE A 173 1.15 -11.82 -4.24
CA ILE A 173 0.97 -10.53 -4.91
C ILE A 173 -0.48 -10.40 -5.35
N LYS A 174 -1.18 -9.34 -4.92
CA LYS A 174 -2.45 -8.96 -5.54
C LYS A 174 -2.16 -8.13 -6.79
N CYS A 175 -2.61 -8.61 -7.93
CA CYS A 175 -2.39 -7.98 -9.23
C CYS A 175 -3.67 -7.88 -10.04
N ILE A 176 -3.62 -7.15 -11.14
CA ILE A 176 -4.69 -7.06 -12.13
C ILE A 176 -4.12 -7.30 -13.53
N GLN A 177 -5.00 -7.56 -14.49
CA GLN A 177 -4.60 -7.55 -15.89
C GLN A 177 -4.29 -6.13 -16.37
N ARG A 178 -3.19 -6.02 -17.10
CA ARG A 178 -2.83 -4.84 -17.88
C ARG A 178 -3.83 -4.67 -19.01
N THR A 179 -4.22 -3.43 -19.28
CA THR A 179 -5.20 -3.13 -20.35
C THR A 179 -4.56 -2.57 -21.62
N SER A 180 -3.30 -2.12 -21.53
CA SER A 180 -2.58 -1.55 -22.67
C SER A 180 -1.06 -1.59 -22.44
N PRO A 181 -0.25 -1.59 -23.52
CA PRO A 181 1.20 -1.45 -23.40
C PRO A 181 1.64 -0.18 -22.66
N ASP A 182 0.94 0.94 -22.88
CA ASP A 182 1.26 2.27 -22.32
C ASP A 182 0.70 2.52 -20.91
N GLU A 183 0.22 1.48 -20.24
CA GLU A 183 -0.28 1.63 -18.88
C GLU A 183 0.88 1.96 -17.91
N LYS A 184 0.75 3.05 -17.15
CA LYS A 184 1.77 3.52 -16.19
C LYS A 184 1.74 2.74 -14.87
N VAL A 185 1.97 1.44 -14.96
CA VAL A 185 2.00 0.49 -13.84
C VAL A 185 3.25 -0.37 -13.94
N GLY A 186 3.76 -0.83 -12.79
CA GLY A 186 4.86 -1.80 -12.79
C GLY A 186 4.43 -3.11 -13.44
N ILE A 187 5.31 -3.71 -14.23
CA ILE A 187 5.06 -4.97 -14.96
C ILE A 187 5.61 -6.13 -14.12
N LEU A 188 4.77 -7.14 -13.86
CA LEU A 188 5.23 -8.38 -13.23
C LEU A 188 5.84 -9.29 -14.30
N ILE A 189 7.14 -9.54 -14.18
CA ILE A 189 7.90 -10.43 -15.05
C ILE A 189 8.14 -11.74 -14.30
N PRO A 190 7.59 -12.87 -14.77
CA PRO A 190 7.88 -14.18 -14.16
C PRO A 190 9.38 -14.50 -14.24
N GLU A 191 9.97 -14.92 -13.12
CA GLU A 191 11.37 -15.30 -13.02
C GLU A 191 11.48 -16.61 -12.22
N GLY A 192 11.52 -17.73 -12.95
CA GLY A 192 11.51 -19.07 -12.35
C GLY A 192 10.22 -19.32 -11.56
N LYS A 193 10.33 -19.46 -10.24
CA LYS A 193 9.20 -19.64 -9.29
C LYS A 193 8.79 -18.35 -8.59
N SER A 194 9.37 -17.22 -8.97
CA SER A 194 9.11 -15.91 -8.39
C SER A 194 8.79 -14.90 -9.51
N TYR A 195 8.82 -13.62 -9.16
CA TYR A 195 8.60 -12.49 -10.06
C TYR A 195 9.65 -11.42 -9.83
N LYS A 196 9.94 -10.67 -10.88
CA LYS A 196 10.58 -9.36 -10.81
C LYS A 196 9.57 -8.29 -11.20
N VAL A 197 9.67 -7.12 -10.60
CA VAL A 197 8.90 -5.96 -11.04
C VAL A 197 9.79 -5.06 -11.86
N ILE A 198 9.32 -4.68 -13.04
CA ILE A 198 9.93 -3.62 -13.84
C ILE A 198 9.01 -2.42 -13.80
N GLU A 199 9.49 -1.30 -13.27
CA GLU A 199 8.73 -0.05 -13.25
C GLU A 199 8.44 0.43 -14.68
N TYR A 200 7.30 1.06 -14.90
CA TYR A 200 6.87 1.47 -16.25
C TYR A 200 7.87 2.42 -16.94
N SER A 201 8.61 3.20 -16.14
CA SER A 201 9.66 4.12 -16.58
C SER A 201 10.95 3.41 -17.01
N GLU A 202 11.16 2.19 -16.53
CA GLU A 202 12.34 1.37 -16.81
C GLU A 202 12.07 0.28 -17.86
N ALA A 203 10.79 -0.04 -18.10
CA ALA A 203 10.38 -1.04 -19.08
C ALA A 203 10.70 -0.61 -20.52
N THR A 204 11.33 -1.52 -21.27
CA THR A 204 11.56 -1.37 -22.71
C THR A 204 10.23 -1.43 -23.48
N GLN A 205 10.24 -0.94 -24.73
CA GLN A 205 9.04 -1.01 -25.58
C GLN A 205 8.60 -2.46 -25.82
N GLU A 206 9.55 -3.36 -26.05
CA GLU A 206 9.30 -4.80 -26.21
C GLU A 206 8.59 -5.39 -24.98
N MET A 207 9.07 -5.09 -23.76
CA MET A 207 8.42 -5.55 -22.53
C MET A 207 7.00 -4.99 -22.36
N LYS A 208 6.79 -3.73 -22.76
CA LYS A 208 5.46 -3.09 -22.73
C LYS A 208 4.51 -3.77 -23.71
N GLU A 209 4.97 -4.09 -24.90
CA GLU A 209 4.14 -4.70 -25.97
C GLU A 209 3.86 -6.18 -25.74
N ALA A 210 4.75 -6.91 -25.05
CA ALA A 210 4.61 -8.33 -24.74
C ALA A 210 3.53 -8.63 -23.67
N MET A 211 2.29 -8.17 -23.88
CA MET A 211 1.19 -8.34 -22.93
C MET A 211 0.76 -9.79 -22.75
N ASP A 212 0.91 -10.65 -23.76
CA ASP A 212 0.60 -12.08 -23.63
C ASP A 212 1.60 -12.78 -22.70
N GLN A 213 2.85 -12.32 -22.70
CA GLN A 213 3.91 -12.87 -21.84
C GLN A 213 3.91 -12.24 -20.44
N TYR A 214 3.62 -10.94 -20.37
CA TYR A 214 3.64 -10.15 -19.14
C TYR A 214 2.28 -9.44 -18.92
N PRO A 215 1.18 -10.19 -18.69
CA PRO A 215 -0.16 -9.61 -18.64
C PRO A 215 -0.48 -8.89 -17.32
N LEU A 216 0.36 -9.02 -16.29
CA LEU A 216 0.01 -8.64 -14.93
C LEU A 216 0.67 -7.32 -14.50
N ALA A 217 -0.13 -6.48 -13.86
CA ALA A 217 0.31 -5.21 -13.27
C ALA A 217 0.57 -5.34 -11.77
N ASN A 218 1.69 -4.79 -11.31
CA ASN A 218 2.01 -4.63 -9.91
C ASN A 218 1.23 -3.46 -9.30
N LEU A 219 0.51 -3.73 -8.21
CA LEU A 219 -0.28 -2.74 -7.46
C LEU A 219 0.39 -2.31 -6.15
N SER A 220 1.57 -2.85 -5.84
CA SER A 220 2.21 -2.76 -4.53
C SER A 220 1.33 -3.26 -3.38
N LEU A 221 0.54 -4.30 -3.65
CA LEU A 221 -0.34 -4.97 -2.69
C LEU A 221 0.16 -6.41 -2.49
N PHE A 222 0.58 -6.73 -1.27
CA PHE A 222 1.24 -8.01 -0.95
C PHE A 222 0.71 -8.57 0.36
N ILE A 223 0.60 -9.89 0.45
CA ILE A 223 0.70 -10.58 1.75
C ILE A 223 2.09 -11.15 1.84
N VAL A 224 2.75 -10.91 2.98
CA VAL A 224 4.08 -11.40 3.28
C VAL A 224 4.03 -12.19 4.57
N SER A 225 4.63 -13.39 4.61
CA SER A 225 4.71 -14.17 5.83
C SER A 225 5.61 -13.49 6.86
N MET A 226 5.29 -13.59 8.15
CA MET A 226 6.08 -13.00 9.23
C MET A 226 7.52 -13.54 9.26
N PRO A 227 7.79 -14.85 9.05
CA PRO A 227 9.17 -15.34 8.94
C PRO A 227 9.94 -14.68 7.78
N PHE A 228 9.28 -14.46 6.63
CA PHE A 228 9.92 -13.81 5.50
C PHE A 228 10.17 -12.30 5.75
N MET A 229 9.24 -11.61 6.41
CA MET A 229 9.45 -10.22 6.87
C MET A 229 10.70 -10.11 7.77
N GLU A 230 10.89 -11.07 8.68
CA GLU A 230 12.05 -11.12 9.58
C GLU A 230 13.35 -11.42 8.84
N LYS A 231 13.34 -12.39 7.90
CA LYS A 231 14.47 -12.68 7.00
C LYS A 231 14.89 -11.45 6.20
N MET A 232 13.92 -10.77 5.58
CA MET A 232 14.18 -9.60 4.73
C MET A 232 14.73 -8.40 5.51
N ALA A 233 14.47 -8.31 6.82
CA ALA A 233 14.97 -7.21 7.65
C ALA A 233 16.49 -7.18 7.78
N ASP A 234 17.16 -8.33 7.55
CA ASP A 234 18.62 -8.47 7.60
C ASP A 234 19.26 -8.46 6.19
N ILE A 235 18.47 -8.30 5.13
CA ILE A 235 18.91 -8.25 3.74
C ILE A 235 19.04 -6.79 3.28
N ASN A 236 20.15 -6.48 2.61
CA ASN A 236 20.32 -5.21 1.93
C ASN A 236 19.72 -5.28 0.52
N LEU A 237 18.58 -4.62 0.33
CA LEU A 237 17.93 -4.52 -0.99
C LEU A 237 18.76 -3.66 -1.96
N PRO A 238 18.65 -3.91 -3.27
CA PRO A 238 19.26 -3.05 -4.28
C PRO A 238 18.69 -1.63 -4.21
N THR A 239 19.54 -0.64 -4.54
CA THR A 239 19.14 0.77 -4.61
C THR A 239 18.95 1.20 -6.06
N HIS A 240 17.84 1.84 -6.35
CA HIS A 240 17.51 2.45 -7.64
C HIS A 240 17.81 3.94 -7.60
N THR A 241 18.37 4.47 -8.68
CA THR A 241 18.77 5.88 -8.75
C THR A 241 17.81 6.66 -9.65
N ALA A 242 17.18 7.68 -9.10
CA ALA A 242 16.30 8.59 -9.83
C ALA A 242 16.90 9.99 -9.88
N ARG A 243 16.97 10.58 -11.07
CA ARG A 243 17.34 11.99 -11.26
C ARG A 243 16.13 12.88 -10.94
N LYS A 244 16.29 13.83 -10.02
CA LYS A 244 15.24 14.73 -9.55
C LYS A 244 15.78 16.16 -9.44
N LYS A 245 14.92 17.16 -9.58
CA LYS A 245 15.26 18.54 -9.20
C LYS A 245 15.22 18.68 -7.68
N LEU A 246 16.14 19.45 -7.11
CA LEU A 246 16.21 19.68 -5.66
C LEU A 246 14.99 20.46 -5.14
N SER A 247 14.46 21.38 -5.94
CA SER A 247 13.24 22.13 -5.67
C SER A 247 12.36 22.21 -6.94
N ASN A 248 11.16 22.76 -6.81
CA ASN A 248 10.25 22.98 -7.94
C ASN A 248 10.61 24.24 -8.77
N GLU A 249 11.70 24.92 -8.45
CA GLU A 249 12.15 26.12 -9.16
C GLU A 249 12.75 25.75 -10.52
N GLU A 250 12.62 26.64 -11.51
CA GLU A 250 13.12 26.37 -12.86
C GLU A 250 14.64 26.16 -12.88
N GLU A 251 15.37 26.96 -12.10
CA GLU A 251 16.85 26.95 -11.99
C GLU A 251 17.38 25.97 -10.92
N ALA A 252 16.53 25.14 -10.33
CA ALA A 252 16.95 24.21 -9.29
C ALA A 252 17.95 23.17 -9.80
N ASP A 253 19.00 22.91 -9.01
CA ASP A 253 20.00 21.90 -9.30
C ASP A 253 19.36 20.51 -9.45
N TRP A 254 19.92 19.73 -10.38
CA TRP A 254 19.60 18.32 -10.52
C TRP A 254 20.43 17.50 -9.55
N ILE A 255 19.76 16.58 -8.87
CA ILE A 255 20.36 15.65 -7.92
C ILE A 255 19.98 14.22 -8.26
N LEU A 256 20.76 13.28 -7.76
CA LEU A 256 20.47 11.86 -7.82
C LEU A 256 19.95 11.40 -6.46
N LYS A 257 18.76 10.80 -6.45
CA LYS A 257 18.15 10.19 -5.26
C LYS A 257 18.23 8.67 -5.37
N LYS A 258 18.75 8.01 -4.34
CA LYS A 258 18.71 6.55 -4.21
C LYS A 258 17.52 6.11 -3.38
N GLU A 259 16.78 5.11 -3.85
CA GLU A 259 15.61 4.54 -3.18
C GLU A 259 15.65 3.01 -3.26
N THR A 260 15.17 2.31 -2.23
CA THR A 260 14.92 0.86 -2.27
C THR A 260 13.44 0.62 -2.50
N PHE A 261 13.10 -0.46 -3.22
CA PHE A 261 11.71 -0.82 -3.47
C PHE A 261 11.30 -2.11 -2.77
N ILE A 262 10.11 -2.10 -2.17
CA ILE A 262 9.57 -3.25 -1.42
C ILE A 262 9.49 -4.51 -2.29
N PHE A 263 9.19 -4.35 -3.58
CA PHE A 263 9.04 -5.47 -4.49
C PHE A 263 10.38 -6.13 -4.87
N ASP A 264 11.52 -5.50 -4.57
CA ASP A 264 12.82 -6.15 -4.72
C ASP A 264 13.04 -7.28 -3.69
N MET A 265 12.08 -7.51 -2.79
CA MET A 265 12.04 -8.70 -1.94
C MET A 265 11.77 -9.99 -2.75
N LEU A 266 11.08 -9.89 -3.89
CA LEU A 266 10.50 -11.07 -4.56
C LEU A 266 11.56 -12.10 -4.99
N PRO A 267 12.75 -11.73 -5.52
CA PRO A 267 13.79 -12.70 -5.84
C PRO A 267 14.35 -13.46 -4.63
N PHE A 268 14.14 -12.97 -3.40
CA PHE A 268 14.62 -13.62 -2.17
C PHE A 268 13.61 -14.62 -1.59
N ALA A 269 12.37 -14.63 -2.11
CA ALA A 269 11.32 -15.55 -1.71
C ALA A 269 11.41 -16.87 -2.49
N GLU A 270 11.27 -17.99 -1.79
CA GLU A 270 11.26 -19.32 -2.36
C GLU A 270 9.92 -19.66 -3.04
N LYS A 271 8.83 -19.11 -2.51
CA LYS A 271 7.48 -19.34 -3.01
C LYS A 271 6.68 -18.05 -3.09
N VAL A 272 6.39 -17.65 -4.33
CA VAL A 272 5.59 -16.48 -4.66
C VAL A 272 4.43 -16.86 -5.57
N SER A 273 3.22 -16.44 -5.21
CA SER A 273 2.06 -16.58 -6.08
C SER A 273 1.43 -15.22 -6.38
N THR A 274 0.65 -15.16 -7.46
CA THR A 274 -0.18 -14.01 -7.81
C THR A 274 -1.65 -14.38 -7.64
N LEU A 275 -2.47 -13.42 -7.23
CA LEU A 275 -3.93 -13.54 -7.27
C LEU A 275 -4.49 -12.35 -8.07
N VAL A 276 -5.15 -12.65 -9.19
CA VAL A 276 -5.67 -11.65 -10.12
C VAL A 276 -7.06 -11.20 -9.67
N TYR A 277 -7.22 -9.89 -9.49
CA TYR A 277 -8.49 -9.27 -9.12
C TYR A 277 -9.08 -8.49 -10.29
N LEU A 278 -10.40 -8.24 -10.23
CA LEU A 278 -11.03 -7.22 -11.06
C LEU A 278 -10.50 -5.85 -10.63
N ARG A 279 -10.15 -5.02 -11.62
CA ARG A 279 -9.54 -3.70 -11.40
C ARG A 279 -10.43 -2.81 -10.55
N GLU A 280 -11.71 -2.75 -10.89
CA GLU A 280 -12.68 -1.88 -10.24
C GLU A 280 -13.02 -2.31 -8.80
N ASP A 281 -12.59 -3.51 -8.38
CA ASP A 281 -12.81 -4.02 -7.04
C ASP A 281 -11.65 -3.71 -6.09
N CYS A 282 -10.48 -3.32 -6.60
CA CYS A 282 -9.27 -3.21 -5.77
C CYS A 282 -8.30 -2.08 -6.13
N PHE A 283 -8.49 -1.36 -7.23
CA PHE A 283 -7.50 -0.40 -7.73
C PHE A 283 -8.11 0.95 -8.11
N ALA A 284 -7.93 1.95 -7.25
CA ALA A 284 -8.33 3.34 -7.46
C ALA A 284 -7.23 4.31 -7.00
N PRO A 285 -6.05 4.32 -7.63
CA PRO A 285 -4.90 5.08 -7.15
C PRO A 285 -5.13 6.60 -7.22
N VAL A 286 -4.63 7.32 -6.21
CA VAL A 286 -4.66 8.79 -6.12
C VAL A 286 -3.24 9.33 -6.33
N LYS A 287 -2.90 9.62 -7.59
CA LYS A 287 -1.55 10.03 -7.98
C LYS A 287 -1.47 11.50 -8.39
N ASN A 288 -2.53 12.03 -9.01
CA ASN A 288 -2.55 13.36 -9.62
C ASN A 288 -3.72 14.21 -9.11
N LYS A 289 -3.61 15.54 -9.28
CA LYS A 289 -4.72 16.47 -9.01
C LYS A 289 -5.85 16.29 -10.04
N GLU A 290 -5.49 16.22 -11.33
CA GLU A 290 -6.41 16.14 -12.47
C GLU A 290 -5.97 15.07 -13.48
N GLY A 291 -6.87 14.67 -14.37
CA GLY A 291 -6.60 13.68 -15.42
C GLY A 291 -6.65 12.22 -14.92
N LYS A 292 -5.85 11.35 -15.54
CA LYS A 292 -5.76 9.92 -15.20
C LYS A 292 -5.20 9.75 -13.78
N ASP A 293 -5.77 8.81 -13.02
CA ASP A 293 -5.40 8.52 -11.63
C ASP A 293 -5.47 9.78 -10.72
N SER A 294 -6.43 10.64 -11.03
CA SER A 294 -6.75 11.83 -10.25
C SER A 294 -7.70 11.53 -9.10
N VAL A 295 -7.79 12.47 -8.16
CA VAL A 295 -8.75 12.45 -7.06
C VAL A 295 -10.18 12.20 -7.56
N GLU A 296 -10.58 12.86 -8.65
CA GLU A 296 -11.92 12.71 -9.23
C GLU A 296 -12.13 11.28 -9.79
N THR A 297 -11.17 10.77 -10.55
CA THR A 297 -11.28 9.40 -11.11
C THR A 297 -11.29 8.33 -10.01
N ALA A 298 -10.46 8.49 -8.97
CA ALA A 298 -10.44 7.58 -7.83
C ALA A 298 -11.76 7.62 -7.04
N ARG A 299 -12.34 8.82 -6.83
CA ARG A 299 -13.66 8.96 -6.21
C ARG A 299 -14.75 8.24 -7.01
N LYS A 300 -14.74 8.37 -8.34
CA LYS A 300 -15.70 7.66 -9.21
C LYS A 300 -15.56 6.14 -9.09
N LEU A 301 -14.32 5.62 -9.06
CA LEU A 301 -14.06 4.19 -8.88
C LEU A 301 -14.54 3.69 -7.51
N VAL A 302 -14.23 4.44 -6.44
CA VAL A 302 -14.71 4.12 -5.07
C VAL A 302 -16.23 4.16 -5.01
N TYR A 303 -16.88 5.17 -5.59
CA TYR A 303 -18.33 5.25 -5.65
C TYR A 303 -18.97 4.06 -6.38
N ASN A 304 -18.38 3.64 -7.51
CA ASN A 304 -18.87 2.48 -8.26
C ASN A 304 -18.70 1.17 -7.46
N TYR A 305 -17.59 1.03 -6.75
CA TYR A 305 -17.38 -0.10 -5.83
C TYR A 305 -18.41 -0.11 -4.70
N GLU A 306 -18.60 1.04 -4.05
CA GLU A 306 -19.58 1.18 -2.97
C GLU A 306 -21.01 0.93 -3.45
N LYS A 307 -21.37 1.35 -4.67
CA LYS A 307 -22.65 1.01 -5.28
C LYS A 307 -22.83 -0.52 -5.38
N LYS A 308 -21.85 -1.24 -5.94
CA LYS A 308 -21.90 -2.71 -6.04
C LYS A 308 -22.03 -3.35 -4.66
N LEU A 309 -21.30 -2.83 -3.67
CA LEU A 309 -21.30 -3.34 -2.30
C LEU A 309 -22.64 -3.09 -1.62
N PHE A 310 -23.24 -1.90 -1.80
CA PHE A 310 -24.54 -1.54 -1.25
C PHE A 310 -25.64 -2.44 -1.79
N GLU A 311 -25.70 -2.59 -3.12
CA GLU A 311 -26.69 -3.45 -3.77
C GLU A 311 -26.59 -4.90 -3.26
N ARG A 312 -25.37 -5.39 -3.01
CA ARG A 312 -25.13 -6.72 -2.47
C ARG A 312 -25.54 -6.85 -0.99
N LEU A 313 -25.19 -5.87 -0.15
CA LEU A 313 -25.48 -5.88 1.29
C LEU A 313 -26.98 -5.72 1.58
N TYR A 314 -27.61 -4.74 0.91
CA TYR A 314 -28.95 -4.28 1.24
C TYR A 314 -30.03 -4.82 0.31
N GLN A 315 -29.64 -5.51 -0.78
CA GLN A 315 -30.54 -6.09 -1.78
C GLN A 315 -31.54 -5.06 -2.34
N LYS A 316 -31.08 -3.80 -2.50
CA LYS A 316 -31.87 -2.65 -2.94
C LYS A 316 -31.04 -1.76 -3.85
N PRO A 317 -31.67 -1.03 -4.79
CA PRO A 317 -30.96 -0.04 -5.60
C PRO A 317 -30.42 1.08 -4.72
N MET A 318 -29.33 1.70 -5.16
CA MET A 318 -28.73 2.86 -4.51
C MET A 318 -29.75 3.99 -4.31
N PRO A 319 -29.65 4.74 -3.20
CA PRO A 319 -30.47 5.94 -3.00
C PRO A 319 -30.19 6.99 -4.10
N PRO A 320 -31.17 7.85 -4.40
CA PRO A 320 -31.05 8.87 -5.46
C PRO A 320 -30.21 10.09 -5.05
N TYR A 321 -29.57 10.06 -3.88
CA TYR A 321 -28.74 11.14 -3.33
C TYR A 321 -27.31 10.63 -3.09
N PRO A 322 -26.31 11.54 -3.00
CA PRO A 322 -24.93 11.15 -2.69
C PRO A 322 -24.86 10.27 -1.46
N PHE A 323 -24.17 9.13 -1.60
CA PHE A 323 -24.11 8.10 -0.58
C PHE A 323 -22.67 7.62 -0.45
N GLU A 324 -22.25 7.45 0.80
CA GLU A 324 -21.01 6.77 1.17
C GLU A 324 -21.38 5.62 2.09
N ILE A 325 -20.93 4.40 1.77
CA ILE A 325 -21.17 3.22 2.62
C ILE A 325 -20.70 3.52 4.05
N PRO A 326 -21.53 3.25 5.08
CA PRO A 326 -21.04 3.22 6.44
C PRO A 326 -19.93 2.18 6.53
N ILE A 327 -18.73 2.63 6.88
CA ILE A 327 -17.55 1.76 6.90
C ILE A 327 -17.72 0.53 7.81
N ALA A 328 -18.58 0.64 8.83
CA ALA A 328 -18.97 -0.47 9.71
C ALA A 328 -19.58 -1.65 8.94
N ASP A 329 -20.16 -1.39 7.77
CA ASP A 329 -20.78 -2.37 6.90
C ASP A 329 -19.82 -2.89 5.82
N TYR A 330 -18.62 -2.31 5.69
CA TYR A 330 -17.66 -2.64 4.64
C TYR A 330 -17.32 -4.13 4.64
N TYR A 331 -17.21 -4.74 5.82
CA TYR A 331 -17.00 -6.17 5.96
C TYR A 331 -18.27 -6.94 6.35
N ALA A 332 -19.47 -6.35 6.36
CA ALA A 332 -20.67 -7.01 6.91
C ALA A 332 -21.18 -8.25 6.12
N MET A 333 -20.53 -8.62 5.02
CA MET A 333 -20.86 -9.81 4.21
C MET A 333 -20.11 -11.07 4.58
#